data_AF-A0A127Q098-F1
#
_entry.id   AF-A0A127Q098-F1
#
_cell.length_a   1.000
_cell.length_b   1.000
_cell.length_c   1.000
_cell.angle_alpha   90.00
_cell.angle_beta   90.00
_cell.angle_gamma   90.00
#
_symmetry.space_group_name_H-M   'P 1'
#
loop_
_entity.id
_entity.type
_entity.pdbx_description
1 polymer ?
#
loop_
_entity_poly.entity_id
_entity_poly.type
_entity_poly.pdbx_seq_one_letter_code
_entity_poly.pdbx_strand_id
1 'polypeptide(L)'
;MITNVLNPKVILFFLSFFPQFVLHDAQHKTAAFLLLGAVFSVVTLCWNSGTAMLAGTLSQHASNNPQVKHWLERSVGAAFVALGMKLALTRN
;
A
#
# COMPACT_ATOMS: atom_id res chain seq x y z
N MET A 1 -10.52 4.16 0.96
CA MET A 1 -10.24 5.47 0.30
C MET A 1 -10.27 6.62 1.30
N ILE A 2 -11.32 6.81 2.13
CA ILE A 2 -11.34 7.85 3.19
C ILE A 2 -10.28 7.61 4.28
N THR A 3 -9.98 6.34 4.60
CA THR A 3 -8.96 5.96 5.59
C THR A 3 -7.53 6.39 5.24
N ASN A 4 -7.21 6.58 3.95
CA ASN A 4 -5.89 7.08 3.51
C ASN A 4 -5.78 8.60 3.63
N VAL A 5 -6.89 9.33 3.57
CA VAL A 5 -6.91 10.80 3.69
C VAL A 5 -6.53 11.23 5.11
N LEU A 6 -6.93 10.47 6.13
CA LEU A 6 -6.53 10.73 7.52
C LEU A 6 -5.19 10.08 7.91
N ASN A 7 -4.49 9.42 6.98
CA ASN A 7 -3.21 8.82 7.29
C ASN A 7 -2.12 9.91 7.23
N PRO A 8 -1.63 10.42 8.38
CA PRO A 8 -0.69 11.54 8.40
C PRO A 8 0.59 11.20 7.64
N LYS A 9 0.94 9.92 7.52
CA LYS A 9 2.09 9.45 6.76
C LYS A 9 1.97 9.77 5.26
N VAL A 10 0.77 9.62 4.69
CA VAL A 10 0.51 9.91 3.28
C VAL A 10 0.57 11.41 3.03
N ILE A 11 -0.05 12.21 3.91
CA ILE A 11 -0.02 13.67 3.84
C ILE A 11 1.42 14.20 3.96
N LEU A 12 2.19 13.70 4.93
CA LEU A 12 3.59 14.10 5.15
C LEU A 12 4.49 13.71 3.98
N PHE A 13 4.25 12.55 3.34
CA PHE A 13 4.96 12.18 2.11
C PHE A 13 4.70 13.20 1.00
N PHE A 14 3.43 13.54 0.74
CA PHE A 14 3.10 14.56 -0.26
C PHE A 14 3.73 15.91 0.07
N LEU A 15 3.60 16.40 1.32
CA LEU A 15 4.18 17.67 1.76
C LEU A 15 5.71 17.71 1.74
N SER A 16 6.41 16.57 1.85
CA SER A 16 7.87 16.53 1.84
C SER A 16 8.46 16.36 0.44
N PHE A 17 7.83 15.56 -0.41
CA PHE A 17 8.34 15.23 -1.74
C PHE A 17 7.81 16.17 -2.83
N PHE A 18 6.54 16.58 -2.79
CA PHE A 18 5.96 17.36 -3.88
C PHE A 18 6.49 18.80 -4.00
N PRO A 19 6.79 19.55 -2.92
CA PRO A 19 7.38 20.87 -3.07
C PRO A 19 8.75 20.82 -3.76
N GLN A 20 9.48 19.70 -3.67
CA GLN A 20 10.77 19.52 -4.34
C GLN A 20 10.62 19.46 -5.88
N PHE A 21 9.45 19.07 -6.38
CA PHE A 21 9.13 19.00 -7.81
C PHE A 21 8.39 20.23 -8.34
N VAL A 22 7.99 21.17 -7.46
CA VAL A 22 7.33 22.42 -7.86
C VAL A 22 8.39 23.54 -7.86
N LEU A 23 8.63 24.11 -9.05
CA LEU A 23 9.52 25.25 -9.21
C LEU A 23 9.11 26.40 -8.27
N HIS A 24 10.10 26.98 -7.58
CA HIS A 24 9.88 28.04 -6.59
C HIS A 24 9.19 29.29 -7.19
N ASP A 25 9.33 29.50 -8.50
CA ASP A 25 8.85 30.66 -9.25
C ASP A 25 7.53 30.42 -10.00
N ALA A 26 6.86 29.28 -9.76
CA ALA A 26 5.59 28.98 -10.42
C ALA A 26 4.47 29.90 -9.92
N GLN A 27 3.81 30.62 -10.84
CA GLN A 27 2.66 31.52 -10.56
C GLN A 27 1.48 30.80 -9.89
N HIS A 28 1.31 29.48 -10.13
CA HIS A 28 0.17 28.69 -9.65
C HIS A 28 0.61 27.41 -8.94
N LYS A 29 1.30 27.54 -7.79
CA LYS A 29 1.79 26.41 -6.97
C LYS A 29 0.70 25.41 -6.59
N THR A 30 -0.48 25.88 -6.19
CA THR A 30 -1.60 25.01 -5.78
C THR A 30 -2.06 24.11 -6.93
N ALA A 31 -2.16 24.64 -8.15
CA ALA A 31 -2.57 23.87 -9.32
C ALA A 31 -1.52 22.79 -9.68
N ALA A 32 -0.23 23.12 -9.60
CA ALA A 32 0.85 22.17 -9.80
C ALA A 32 0.81 21.02 -8.77
N PHE A 33 0.58 21.33 -7.49
CA PHE A 33 0.41 20.32 -6.44
C PHE A 33 -0.78 19.40 -6.68
N LEU A 34 -1.95 19.96 -7.05
CA LEU A 34 -3.15 19.18 -7.34
C LEU A 34 -2.95 18.25 -8.54
N LEU A 35 -2.31 18.74 -9.60
CA LEU A 35 -2.00 17.94 -10.78
C LEU A 35 -1.04 16.79 -10.44
N LEU A 36 0.03 17.08 -9.69
CA LEU A 36 0.97 16.05 -9.25
C LEU A 36 0.27 14.99 -8.37
N GLY A 37 -0.68 15.43 -7.54
CA GLY A 37 -1.46 14.54 -6.67
C GLY A 37 -2.41 13.64 -7.45
N ALA A 38 -3.06 14.20 -8.47
CA ALA A 38 -3.90 13.45 -9.39
C ALA A 38 -3.10 12.40 -10.17
N VAL A 39 -1.95 12.79 -10.73
CA VAL A 39 -1.06 11.86 -11.46
C VAL A 39 -0.60 10.72 -10.55
N PHE A 40 -0.11 11.05 -9.35
CA PHE A 40 0.31 10.02 -8.40
C PHE A 40 -0.84 9.08 -8.00
N SER A 41 -2.04 9.62 -7.79
CA SER A 41 -3.22 8.83 -7.44
C SER A 41 -3.59 7.86 -8.57
N VAL A 42 -3.55 8.31 -9.83
CA VAL A 42 -3.82 7.46 -11.00
C VAL A 42 -2.76 6.36 -11.12
N VAL A 43 -1.47 6.70 -11.02
CA VAL A 43 -0.38 5.72 -11.09
C VAL A 43 -0.52 4.68 -9.98
N THR A 44 -0.79 5.14 -8.75
CA THR A 44 -0.99 4.26 -7.60
C THR A 44 -2.20 3.36 -7.80
N LEU A 45 -3.29 3.87 -8.35
CA LEU A 45 -4.49 3.09 -8.64
C LEU A 45 -4.23 2.03 -9.73
N CYS A 46 -3.53 2.39 -10.81
CA CYS A 46 -3.17 1.46 -11.88
C CYS A 46 -2.25 0.36 -11.35
N TRP A 47 -1.24 0.73 -10.56
CA TRP A 47 -0.32 -0.23 -9.94
C TRP A 47 -1.06 -1.18 -9.00
N ASN A 48 -1.85 -0.64 -8.05
CA ASN A 48 -2.60 -1.48 -7.11
C ASN A 48 -3.66 -2.35 -7.80
N SER A 49 -4.32 -1.84 -8.84
CA SER A 49 -5.27 -2.65 -9.62
C SER A 49 -4.54 -3.77 -10.35
N GLY A 50 -3.39 -3.47 -10.98
CA GLY A 50 -2.56 -4.48 -11.64
C GLY A 50 -2.08 -5.56 -10.68
N THR A 51 -1.56 -5.18 -9.52
CA THR A 51 -1.12 -6.13 -8.48
C THR A 51 -2.30 -6.91 -7.89
N ALA A 52 -3.45 -6.28 -7.69
CA ALA A 52 -4.66 -6.95 -7.22
C ALA A 52 -5.21 -7.96 -8.24
N MET A 53 -5.17 -7.64 -9.54
CA MET A 53 -5.56 -8.56 -10.61
C MET A 53 -4.60 -9.74 -10.66
N LEU A 54 -3.29 -9.52 -10.60
CA LEU A 54 -2.29 -10.58 -10.56
C LEU A 54 -2.43 -11.46 -9.31
N ALA A 55 -2.62 -10.86 -8.14
CA ALA A 55 -2.86 -11.60 -6.91
C ALA A 55 -4.18 -12.37 -6.96
N GLY A 56 -5.22 -11.80 -7.57
CA GLY A 56 -6.52 -12.43 -7.79
C GLY A 56 -6.44 -13.63 -8.72
N THR A 57 -5.73 -13.52 -9.85
CA THR A 57 -5.54 -14.65 -10.77
C THR A 57 -4.69 -15.75 -10.13
N LEU A 58 -3.63 -15.40 -9.42
CA LEU A 58 -2.81 -16.36 -8.69
C LEU A 58 -3.60 -17.05 -7.58
N SER A 59 -4.43 -16.29 -6.85
CA SER A 59 -5.34 -16.80 -5.82
C SER A 59 -6.42 -17.71 -6.41
N GLN A 60 -7.00 -17.35 -7.56
CA GLN A 60 -7.97 -18.19 -8.25
C GLN A 60 -7.33 -19.52 -8.70
N HIS A 61 -6.11 -19.45 -9.25
CA HIS A 61 -5.35 -20.63 -9.68
C HIS A 61 -4.93 -21.50 -8.48
N ALA A 62 -4.49 -20.88 -7.39
CA ALA A 62 -4.16 -21.54 -6.13
C ALA A 62 -5.40 -22.14 -5.45
N SER A 63 -6.58 -21.51 -5.58
CA SER A 63 -7.84 -22.00 -5.04
C SER A 63 -8.33 -23.26 -5.75
N ASN A 64 -7.93 -23.49 -7.00
CA ASN A 64 -8.19 -24.75 -7.70
C ASN A 64 -7.36 -25.91 -7.13
N ASN A 65 -6.31 -25.63 -6.35
CA ASN A 65 -5.50 -26.65 -5.68
C ASN A 65 -5.65 -26.56 -4.14
N PRO A 66 -6.48 -27.42 -3.51
CA PRO A 66 -6.74 -27.37 -2.07
C PRO A 66 -5.47 -27.49 -1.20
N GLN A 67 -4.38 -28.09 -1.69
CA GLN A 67 -3.12 -28.14 -0.97
C GLN A 67 -2.43 -26.78 -0.86
N VAL A 68 -2.49 -25.95 -1.90
CA VAL A 68 -1.87 -24.61 -1.90
C VAL A 68 -2.59 -23.70 -0.92
N LYS A 69 -3.93 -23.76 -0.89
CA LYS A 69 -4.75 -23.03 0.08
C LYS A 69 -4.38 -23.39 1.52
N HIS A 70 -4.27 -24.67 1.83
CA HIS A 70 -3.86 -25.15 3.16
C HIS A 70 -2.45 -24.67 3.55
N TRP A 71 -1.50 -24.63 2.61
CA TRP A 71 -0.15 -24.13 2.86
C TRP A 71 -0.15 -22.62 3.12
N LEU A 72 -0.97 -21.86 2.39
CA LEU A 72 -1.12 -20.42 2.56
C LEU A 72 -1.71 -20.08 3.93
N GLU A 73 -2.80 -20.75 4.32
CA GLU A 73 -3.43 -20.61 5.63
C GLU A 73 -2.48 -20.98 6.78
N ARG A 74 -1.73 -22.08 6.64
CA ARG A 74 -0.70 -22.48 7.60
C ARG A 74 0.41 -21.45 7.73
N SER A 75 0.85 -20.87 6.62
CA SER A 75 1.93 -19.86 6.62
C SER A 75 1.50 -18.59 7.33
N VAL A 76 0.28 -18.11 7.07
CA VAL A 76 -0.31 -16.95 7.75
C VAL A 76 -0.50 -17.23 9.24
N GLY A 77 -1.06 -18.40 9.58
CA GLY A 77 -1.21 -18.82 10.97
C GLY A 77 0.13 -18.94 11.71
N ALA A 78 1.14 -19.52 11.09
CA ALA A 78 2.49 -19.63 11.64
C ALA A 78 3.12 -18.25 11.85
N ALA A 79 2.93 -17.31 10.92
CA ALA A 79 3.40 -15.93 11.06
C ALA A 79 2.74 -15.23 12.26
N PHE A 80 1.43 -15.40 12.46
CA PHE A 80 0.73 -14.85 13.63
C PHE A 80 1.21 -15.47 14.94
N VAL A 81 1.42 -16.79 15.00
CA VAL A 81 1.97 -17.46 16.18
C VAL A 81 3.39 -16.95 16.47
N ALA A 82 4.24 -16.83 15.45
CA ALA A 82 5.59 -16.30 15.60
C ALA A 82 5.60 -14.84 16.10
N LEU A 83 4.71 -14.00 15.57
CA LEU A 83 4.54 -12.62 16.04
C LEU A 83 4.00 -12.54 17.47
N GLY A 84 3.02 -13.39 17.82
CA GLY A 84 2.50 -13.48 19.18
C GLY A 84 3.55 -13.94 20.18
N MET A 85 4.37 -14.93 19.81
CA MET A 85 5.50 -15.39 20.61
C MET A 85 6.55 -14.29 20.75
N LYS A 86 6.91 -13.62 19.65
CA LYS A 86 7.82 -12.47 19.70
C LYS A 86 7.29 -11.39 20.64
N LEU A 87 5.99 -11.08 20.59
CA LEU A 87 5.38 -10.08 21.45
C LEU A 87 5.39 -10.50 22.92
N ALA A 88 5.10 -11.76 23.22
CA ALA A 88 5.18 -12.31 24.56
C ALA A 88 6.60 -12.24 25.12
N LEU A 89 7.61 -12.48 24.28
CA LEU A 89 9.03 -12.36 24.64
C LEU A 89 9.52 -10.90 24.69
N THR A 90 8.89 -9.99 23.94
CA THR A 90 9.19 -8.54 23.92
C THR A 90 8.55 -7.81 25.12
N ARG A 91 7.75 -8.49 25.94
CA ARG A 91 7.37 -8.02 27.28
C ARG A 91 8.35 -8.56 28.32
N ASN A 92 9.50 -7.90 28.41
CA ASN A 92 10.45 -7.86 29.53
C ASN A 92 11.35 -6.64 29.33
#